data_AF-A0A829D0W3-F1
#
_entry.id   AF-A0A829D0W3-F1
#
_cell.length_a   1.000
_cell.length_b   1.000
_cell.length_c   1.000
_cell.angle_alpha   90.00
_cell.angle_beta   90.00
_cell.angle_gamma   90.00
#
_symmetry.space_group_name_H-M   'P 1'
#
loop_
_entity.id
_entity.type
_entity.pdbx_description
1 polymer ?
#
loop_
_entity_poly.entity_id
_entity_poly.type
_entity_poly.pdbx_seq_one_letter_code
_entity_poly.pdbx_strand_id
1 'polypeptide(L)' 'MNYILEKSNKQVIWINTDPNELTGKEAWGNFKPDQHEIVYSHHYNPQIGETFAAVIKDGVAQDFALKKYITKQLATKESC' A
#
# COMPACT_ATOMS: atom_id res chain seq x y z
N MET A 1 -7.54 -0.35 -5.48
CA MET A 1 -6.67 -1.39 -6.08
C MET A 1 -6.33 -2.40 -5.00
N ASN A 2 -6.38 -3.70 -5.30
CA ASN A 2 -5.94 -4.74 -4.38
C ASN A 2 -4.49 -5.11 -4.69
N TYR A 3 -3.70 -5.30 -3.65
CA TYR A 3 -2.31 -5.73 -3.73
C TYR A 3 -2.20 -7.10 -3.09
N ILE A 4 -1.55 -8.04 -3.78
CA ILE A 4 -1.18 -9.31 -3.16
C ILE A 4 0.27 -9.18 -2.72
N LEU A 5 0.48 -9.40 -1.43
CA LEU A 5 1.78 -9.25 -0.80
C LEU A 5 2.28 -10.60 -0.30
N GLU A 6 3.58 -10.82 -0.40
CA GLU A 6 4.26 -11.87 0.34
C GLU A 6 4.27 -11.50 1.84
N LYS A 7 3.74 -12.35 2.72
CA LYS A 7 3.61 -12.03 4.16
C LYS A 7 4.95 -11.81 4.84
N SER A 8 5.99 -12.50 4.38
CA SER A 8 7.32 -12.52 5.02
C SER A 8 8.07 -11.18 4.90
N ASN A 9 7.88 -10.45 3.81
CA ASN A 9 8.63 -9.23 3.49
C ASN A 9 7.77 -8.09 2.95
N LYS A 10 6.45 -8.28 2.86
CA LYS A 10 5.47 -7.32 2.31
C LYS A 10 5.76 -6.90 0.86
N GLN A 11 6.50 -7.70 0.10
CA GLN A 11 6.75 -7.42 -1.31
C GLN A 11 5.46 -7.57 -2.11
N VAL A 12 5.20 -6.60 -2.99
CA VAL A 12 4.09 -6.66 -3.94
C VAL A 12 4.43 -7.69 -5.01
N ILE A 13 3.68 -8.79 -5.04
CA ILE A 13 3.85 -9.84 -6.04
C ILE A 13 2.79 -9.77 -7.13
N TRP A 14 1.68 -9.08 -6.87
CA TRP A 14 0.62 -8.84 -7.84
C TRP A 14 -0.24 -7.61 -7.50
N ILE A 15 -0.84 -7.01 -8.52
CA ILE A 15 -1.71 -5.84 -8.41
C ILE A 15 -3.01 -6.12 -9.17
N ASN A 16 -4.14 -6.05 -8.48
CA ASN A 16 -5.47 -6.03 -9.07
C ASN A 16 -5.99 -4.60 -9.19
N THR A 17 -6.23 -4.16 -10.42
CA THR A 17 -6.92 -2.89 -10.70
C THR A 17 -8.41 -3.07 -10.98
N ASP A 18 -8.92 -4.32 -10.97
CA ASP A 18 -10.32 -4.61 -11.23
C ASP A 18 -11.23 -3.95 -10.16
N PRO A 19 -12.27 -3.20 -10.59
CA PRO A 19 -13.16 -2.49 -9.69
C PRO A 19 -14.15 -3.41 -8.95
N ASN A 20 -14.31 -4.68 -9.37
CA ASN A 20 -15.18 -5.66 -8.71
C ASN A 20 -14.46 -6.38 -7.55
N GLU A 21 -13.25 -5.93 -7.19
CA GLU A 21 -12.52 -6.36 -6.01
C GLU A 21 -12.29 -7.88 -5.94
N LEU A 22 -12.15 -8.56 -7.08
CA LEU A 22 -11.82 -9.99 -7.08
C LEU A 22 -10.58 -10.22 -6.22
N THR A 23 -10.70 -11.12 -5.23
CA THR A 23 -9.67 -11.35 -4.22
C THR A 23 -9.14 -12.78 -4.29
N GLY A 24 -7.88 -12.94 -3.89
CA GLY A 24 -7.28 -14.23 -3.61
C GLY A 24 -7.23 -15.15 -4.83
N LYS A 25 -7.74 -16.39 -4.66
CA LYS A 25 -7.69 -17.43 -5.70
C LYS A 25 -8.50 -17.09 -6.95
N GLU A 26 -9.53 -16.24 -6.82
CA GLU A 26 -10.40 -15.86 -7.93
C GLU A 26 -9.69 -14.89 -8.87
N ALA A 27 -8.80 -14.05 -8.35
CA ALA A 27 -8.01 -13.10 -9.14
C ALA A 27 -6.62 -13.62 -9.50
N TRP A 28 -6.03 -14.48 -8.65
CA TRP A 28 -4.68 -14.98 -8.83
C TRP A 28 -4.60 -16.48 -8.51
N GLY A 29 -4.43 -17.29 -9.56
CA GLY A 29 -4.45 -18.76 -9.46
C GLY A 29 -3.38 -19.36 -8.53
N ASN A 30 -2.30 -18.63 -8.26
CA ASN A 30 -1.22 -19.05 -7.35
C ASN A 30 -1.37 -18.48 -5.93
N PHE A 31 -2.54 -17.93 -5.59
CA PHE A 31 -2.80 -17.41 -4.26
C PHE A 31 -2.79 -18.51 -3.20
N LYS A 32 -1.74 -18.47 -2.39
CA LYS A 32 -1.59 -19.27 -1.17
C LYS A 32 -1.91 -18.41 0.06
N PRO A 33 -3.03 -18.65 0.78
CA PRO A 33 -3.46 -17.82 1.90
C PRO A 33 -2.53 -17.91 3.12
N ASP A 34 -1.69 -18.93 3.20
CA ASP A 34 -0.64 -19.07 4.21
C ASP A 34 0.56 -18.18 3.92
N GLN A 35 0.92 -17.98 2.65
CA GLN A 35 2.10 -17.22 2.22
C GLN A 35 1.78 -15.76 1.87
N HIS A 36 0.54 -15.48 1.46
CA HIS A 36 0.17 -14.19 0.91
C HIS A 36 -0.99 -13.53 1.65
N GLU A 37 -1.00 -12.21 1.64
CA GLU A 37 -2.10 -11.38 2.13
C GLU A 37 -2.58 -10.43 1.03
N ILE A 38 -3.80 -9.96 1.19
CA ILE A 38 -4.45 -9.05 0.26
C ILE A 38 -4.64 -7.73 0.98
N VAL A 39 -4.24 -6.65 0.33
CA VAL A 39 -4.34 -5.30 0.87
C VAL A 39 -5.06 -4.41 -0.12
N TYR A 40 -6.13 -3.76 0.32
CA TYR A 40 -6.80 -2.72 -0.45
C TYR A 40 -6.12 -1.37 -0.24
N SER A 41 -5.93 -0.60 -1.31
CA SER A 41 -5.48 0.78 -1.25
C SER A 41 -6.14 1.62 -2.34
N HIS A 42 -6.56 2.85 -1.98
CA HIS A 42 -7.12 3.82 -2.92
C HIS A 42 -6.08 4.86 -3.39
N HIS A 43 -5.19 5.30 -2.49
CA HIS A 43 -4.27 6.42 -2.73
C HIS A 43 -2.77 6.06 -2.71
N TYR A 44 -2.44 4.78 -2.49
CA TYR A 44 -1.06 4.30 -2.46
C TYR A 44 -0.84 3.28 -3.57
N ASN A 45 0.16 3.52 -4.44
CA ASN A 45 0.39 2.79 -5.68
C ASN A 45 1.83 2.24 -5.82
N PRO A 46 2.25 1.30 -4.97
CA PRO A 46 3.52 0.59 -5.15
C PRO A 46 3.46 -0.33 -6.37
N GLN A 47 4.62 -0.57 -6.98
CA GLN A 47 4.81 -1.42 -8.15
C GLN A 47 5.19 -2.85 -7.74
N ILE A 48 5.02 -3.79 -8.66
CA ILE A 48 5.44 -5.19 -8.45
C ILE A 48 6.95 -5.23 -8.16
N GLY A 49 7.34 -5.98 -7.14
CA GLY A 49 8.71 -6.08 -6.64
C GLY A 49 9.06 -5.06 -5.54
N GLU A 50 8.28 -3.99 -5.37
CA GLU A 50 8.47 -3.03 -4.28
C GLU A 50 7.93 -3.58 -2.95
N THR A 51 8.49 -3.10 -1.85
CA THR A 51 7.95 -3.36 -0.51
C THR A 51 6.77 -2.44 -0.24
N PHE A 52 5.64 -3.01 0.15
CA PHE A 52 4.45 -2.26 0.56
C PHE A 52 4.70 -1.57 1.91
N ALA A 53 4.95 -0.26 1.89
CA ALA A 53 5.40 0.49 3.07
C ALA A 53 4.27 1.17 3.86
N ALA A 54 3.05 1.20 3.34
CA ALA A 54 1.91 1.80 4.03
C ALA A 54 1.48 0.96 5.25
N VAL A 55 0.94 1.63 6.27
CA VAL A 55 0.36 0.96 7.43
C VAL A 55 -0.89 0.22 6.98
N ILE A 56 -0.96 -1.08 7.26
CA ILE A 56 -2.10 -1.93 6.93
C ILE A 56 -2.92 -2.15 8.19
N LYS A 57 -4.22 -1.88 8.13
CA LYS A 57 -5.16 -2.17 9.22
C LYS A 57 -6.37 -2.89 8.63
N ASP A 58 -6.68 -4.07 9.17
CA ASP A 58 -7.82 -4.90 8.73
C ASP A 58 -7.84 -5.14 7.21
N GLY A 59 -6.66 -5.34 6.60
CA GLY A 59 -6.53 -5.56 5.15
C GLY A 59 -6.63 -4.29 4.28
N VAL A 60 -6.67 -3.11 4.90
CA VAL A 60 -6.76 -1.83 4.21
C VAL A 60 -5.54 -0.96 4.51
N ALA A 61 -4.87 -0.48 3.47
CA ALA A 61 -3.84 0.52 3.59
C ALA A 61 -4.44 1.80 4.15
N GLN A 62 -3.90 2.25 5.28
CA GLN A 62 -4.26 3.54 5.85
C GLN A 62 -3.73 4.65 4.96
N ASP A 63 -4.49 5.74 4.85
CA ASP A 63 -4.04 6.92 4.13
C ASP A 63 -2.66 7.34 4.65
N PHE A 64 -1.73 7.49 3.71
CA PHE A 64 -0.45 8.10 4.00
C PHE A 64 -0.73 9.58 4.25
N ALA A 65 -1.04 9.94 5.50
CA ALA A 65 -0.92 11.31 5.94
C ALA A 65 0.57 11.65 5.77
N LEU A 66 0.91 12.30 4.65
CA LEU A 66 2.22 12.87 4.42
C LEU A 66 2.50 13.72 5.65
N LYS A 67 3.29 13.18 6.60
CA LYS A 67 3.51 13.80 7.90
C LYS A 67 4.03 15.17 7.57
N LYS A 68 3.19 16.19 7.79
CA LYS A 68 3.41 17.57 7.36
C LYS A 68 4.65 18.09 8.08
N TYR A 69 5.83 17.79 7.56
CA TYR A 69 7.09 18.41 7.96
C TYR A 69 7.25 19.80 7.31
N ILE A 70 6.14 20.37 6.84
CA ILE A 70 5.98 21.77 6.46
C ILE A 70 5.46 22.54 7.68
N THR A 71 6.21 22.61 8.78
CA THR A 71 6.06 23.67 9.80
C THR A 71 7.34 23.79 10.64
N LYS A 72 8.49 24.06 10.02
CA LYS A 72 9.60 24.73 10.72
C LYS A 72 10.62 25.47 9.86
N GLN A 73 10.52 25.43 8.51
CA GLN A 73 11.45 26.16 7.64
C GLN A 73 10.86 27.37 6.90
N LEU A 74 9.56 27.66 7.02
CA LEU A 74 8.95 28.88 6.46
C LEU A 74 8.76 30.00 7.50
N ALA A 75 9.22 29.82 8.75
CA ALA A 75 9.09 30.82 9.82
C ALA A 75 10.40 31.57 10.16
N THR A 76 11.44 31.47 9.32
CA THR A 76 12.74 32.15 9.56
C THR A 76 13.30 32.85 8.32
N LYS A 77 12.44 33.24 7.37
CA LYS A 77 12.85 34.11 6.25
C LYS A 77 11.88 35.28 6.02
N GLU A 78 11.45 35.94 7.08
CA GLU A 78 10.89 37.30 7.01
C GLU A 78 11.32 38.08 8.26
N SER A 79 12.59 38.46 8.31
CA SER A 79 13.11 39.57 9.11
C SER A 79 14.52 39.92 8.62
N CYS A 80 14.59 40.71 7.54
CA CYS A 80 15.53 41.80 7.41
C CYS A 80 15.07 42.74 6.29
#